data_AF-A0A920RWP9-F1
#
_entry.id   AF-A0A920RWP9-F1
#
_cell.length_a   1.000
_cell.length_b   1.000
_cell.length_c   1.000
_cell.angle_alpha   90.00
_cell.angle_beta   90.00
_cell.angle_gamma   90.00
#
_symmetry.space_group_name_H-M   'P 1'
#
loop_
_entity.id
_entity.type
_entity.pdbx_description
1 polymer ?
#
loop_
_entity_poly.entity_id
_entity_poly.type
_entity_poly.pdbx_seq_one_letter_code
_entity_poly.pdbx_strand_id
1 'polypeptide(L)'
;MFEQAPELSEVGAGLTVTPNATKGLIYLGLGEAIKKIGMAHELQGVRHYQTKEMIVPLKRGKHMLEKYGAYQFQLHRADIHDILIKDLEKHLPDCIFVDHQLIDLDQKSDKVKLTFNNQTEREFDFIIGADGTRSTVRKSIFGTDEAEFSG
;
A
#
# COMPACT_ATOMS: atom_id res chain seq x y z
N MET A 1 -5.07 13.91 1.57
CA MET A 1 -4.08 12.93 2.06
C MET A 1 -2.85 13.70 2.52
N PHE A 2 -2.34 13.40 3.71
CA PHE A 2 -1.11 14.02 4.23
C PHE A 2 -0.01 12.97 4.24
N GLU A 3 1.13 13.29 3.64
CA GLU A 3 2.30 12.41 3.54
C GLU A 3 3.48 13.07 4.26
N GLN A 4 4.21 12.28 5.06
CA GLN A 4 5.36 12.76 5.82
C GLN A 4 6.57 13.08 4.94
N ALA A 5 6.74 12.35 3.83
CA ALA A 5 7.86 12.55 2.92
C ALA A 5 7.73 13.89 2.18
N PRO A 6 8.85 14.56 1.86
CA PRO A 6 8.84 15.83 1.13
C PRO A 6 8.41 15.66 -0.34
N GLU A 7 8.49 14.44 -0.87
CA GLU A 7 8.04 14.08 -2.20
C GLU A 7 7.44 12.67 -2.20
N LEU A 8 6.48 12.44 -3.11
CA LEU A 8 5.92 11.12 -3.32
C LEU A 8 6.95 10.28 -4.07
N SER A 9 7.58 9.34 -3.36
CA SER A 9 8.52 8.40 -3.96
C SER A 9 8.44 7.05 -3.27
N GLU A 10 8.76 6.00 -4.02
CA GLU A 10 8.85 4.64 -3.51
C GLU A 10 10.12 3.98 -4.03
N VAL A 11 10.73 3.15 -3.18
CA VAL A 11 11.90 2.36 -3.60
C VAL A 11 11.41 1.21 -4.48
N GLY A 12 11.94 1.11 -5.70
CA GLY A 12 11.50 0.21 -6.78
C GLY A 12 11.71 -1.29 -6.56
N ALA A 13 11.55 -1.81 -5.35
CA ALA A 13 11.57 -3.25 -5.10
C ALA A 13 10.33 -3.93 -5.72
N GLY A 14 10.48 -5.22 -6.04
CA GLY A 14 9.38 -6.04 -6.52
C GLY A 14 8.34 -6.31 -5.44
N LEU A 15 7.06 -6.27 -5.81
CA LEU A 15 5.90 -6.61 -4.98
C LEU A 15 5.08 -7.69 -5.66
N THR A 16 4.58 -8.65 -4.88
CA THR A 16 3.57 -9.60 -5.35
C THR A 16 2.19 -9.12 -4.95
N VAL A 17 1.33 -8.90 -5.95
CA VAL A 17 -0.09 -8.60 -5.77
C VAL A 17 -0.89 -9.88 -6.00
N THR A 18 -1.44 -10.44 -4.93
CA THR A 18 -2.23 -11.68 -4.95
C THR A 18 -3.66 -11.46 -5.48
N PRO A 19 -4.38 -12.52 -5.90
CA PRO A 19 -5.68 -12.36 -6.57
C PRO A 19 -6.73 -11.55 -5.81
N ASN A 20 -6.74 -11.61 -4.48
CA ASN A 20 -7.64 -10.79 -3.65
C ASN A 20 -7.35 -9.29 -3.81
N ALA A 21 -6.08 -8.88 -3.76
CA ALA A 21 -5.68 -7.49 -3.99
C ALA A 21 -5.94 -7.07 -5.44
N THR A 22 -5.68 -7.95 -6.41
CA THR A 22 -6.00 -7.69 -7.83
C THR A 22 -7.50 -7.46 -8.05
N LYS A 23 -8.37 -8.24 -7.40
CA LYS A 23 -9.83 -7.99 -7.44
C LYS A 23 -10.21 -6.64 -6.85
N GLY A 24 -9.56 -6.21 -5.77
CA GLY A 24 -9.72 -4.86 -5.21
C GLY A 24 -9.35 -3.78 -6.22
N LEU A 25 -8.21 -3.93 -6.90
CA LEU A 25 -7.77 -2.98 -7.93
C LEU A 25 -8.72 -2.97 -9.16
N ILE A 26 -9.26 -4.12 -9.55
CA ILE A 26 -10.29 -4.20 -10.60
C ILE A 26 -11.57 -3.47 -10.16
N TYR A 27 -12.01 -3.66 -8.92
CA TYR A 27 -13.18 -2.97 -8.37
C TYR A 27 -13.00 -1.44 -8.38
N LEU A 28 -11.79 -0.96 -8.15
CA LEU A 28 -11.43 0.47 -8.25
C LEU A 28 -11.26 0.96 -9.70
N GLY A 29 -11.48 0.11 -10.71
CA GLY A 29 -11.31 0.49 -12.13
C GLY A 29 -9.86 0.45 -12.64
N LEU A 30 -8.90 -0.01 -11.84
CA LEU A 30 -7.47 -0.01 -12.15
C LEU A 30 -6.98 -1.30 -12.82
N GLY A 31 -7.88 -2.22 -13.15
CA GLY A 31 -7.53 -3.55 -13.67
C GLY A 31 -6.61 -3.51 -14.91
N GLU A 32 -6.94 -2.68 -15.90
CA GLU A 32 -6.13 -2.55 -17.12
C GLU A 32 -4.79 -1.85 -16.87
N ALA A 33 -4.73 -0.90 -15.95
CA ALA A 33 -3.48 -0.23 -15.59
C ALA A 33 -2.49 -1.21 -14.94
N ILE A 34 -2.97 -2.01 -13.98
CA ILE A 34 -2.16 -3.03 -13.30
C ILE A 34 -1.73 -4.13 -14.27
N LYS A 35 -2.60 -4.56 -15.19
CA LYS A 35 -2.27 -5.58 -16.18
C LYS A 35 -1.16 -5.15 -17.15
N LYS A 36 -1.02 -3.84 -17.42
CA LYS A 36 0.04 -3.30 -18.29
C LYS A 36 1.43 -3.36 -17.66
N ILE A 37 1.51 -3.16 -16.33
CA ILE A 37 2.78 -3.13 -15.59
C ILE A 37 3.12 -4.47 -14.93
N GLY A 38 2.11 -5.31 -14.70
CA GLY A 38 2.24 -6.54 -13.91
C GLY A 38 2.60 -7.76 -14.77
N MET A 39 3.56 -8.55 -14.30
CA MET A 39 3.87 -9.87 -14.84
C MET A 39 3.08 -10.96 -14.12
N ALA A 40 2.17 -11.61 -14.84
CA ALA A 40 1.48 -12.82 -14.39
C ALA A 40 2.32 -14.07 -14.72
N HIS A 41 3.31 -14.38 -13.88
CA HIS A 41 4.18 -15.54 -14.08
C HIS A 41 3.37 -16.85 -14.04
N GLU A 42 3.70 -17.79 -14.92
CA GLU A 42 3.04 -19.10 -15.01
C GLU A 42 3.53 -20.10 -13.95
N LEU A 43 4.75 -19.91 -13.45
CA LEU A 43 5.39 -20.82 -12.50
C LEU A 43 6.05 -20.04 -11.37
N GLN A 44 5.90 -20.57 -10.16
CA GLN A 44 6.62 -20.15 -8.96
C GLN A 44 7.10 -21.42 -8.26
N GLY A 45 8.07 -21.31 -7.36
CA GLY A 45 8.39 -22.45 -6.51
C GLY A 45 9.45 -22.16 -5.47
N VAL A 46 9.66 -23.15 -4.60
CA VAL A 46 10.73 -23.15 -3.62
C VAL A 46 11.86 -24.03 -4.14
N ARG A 47 13.09 -23.53 -4.08
CA ARG A 47 14.28 -24.28 -4.46
C ARG A 47 15.21 -24.43 -3.27
N HIS A 48 15.91 -25.55 -3.19
CA HIS A 48 16.99 -25.74 -2.23
C HIS A 48 18.12 -24.74 -2.54
N TYR A 49 18.63 -24.03 -1.53
CA TYR A 49 19.58 -22.92 -1.75
C TYR A 49 20.93 -23.37 -2.32
N GLN A 50 21.46 -24.52 -1.89
CA GLN A 50 22.73 -25.08 -2.41
C GLN A 50 22.56 -25.86 -3.72
N THR A 51 21.73 -26.92 -3.70
CA THR A 51 21.59 -27.84 -4.84
C THR A 51 20.74 -27.26 -5.98
N LYS A 52 19.99 -26.17 -5.75
CA LYS A 52 19.05 -25.52 -6.69
C LYS A 52 17.87 -26.40 -7.11
N GLU A 53 17.75 -27.59 -6.52
CA GLU A 53 16.66 -28.52 -6.74
C GLU A 53 15.32 -27.85 -6.42
N MET A 54 14.32 -28.08 -7.26
CA MET A 54 12.97 -27.57 -7.02
C MET A 54 12.26 -28.47 -6.01
N ILE A 55 11.97 -27.94 -4.82
CA ILE A 55 11.30 -28.64 -3.72
C ILE A 55 9.79 -28.55 -3.90
N VAL A 56 9.28 -27.35 -4.21
CA VAL A 56 7.83 -27.10 -4.33
C VAL A 56 7.54 -26.38 -5.64
N PRO A 57 7.06 -27.07 -6.69
CA PRO A 57 6.54 -26.44 -7.89
C PRO A 57 5.13 -25.87 -7.66
N LEU A 58 4.88 -24.64 -8.10
CA LEU A 58 3.59 -23.97 -7.99
C LEU A 58 3.15 -23.46 -9.36
N LYS A 59 2.00 -23.95 -9.84
CA LYS A 59 1.34 -23.42 -11.04
C LYS A 59 0.65 -22.09 -10.70
N ARG A 60 0.94 -21.07 -11.49
CA ARG A 60 0.43 -19.70 -11.33
C ARG A 60 -0.27 -19.30 -12.63
N GLY A 61 -0.12 -18.05 -13.10
CA GLY A 61 -0.75 -17.56 -14.32
C GLY A 61 -2.24 -17.87 -14.38
N LYS A 62 -2.66 -18.58 -15.44
CA LYS A 62 -4.07 -18.96 -15.65
C LYS A 62 -4.67 -19.77 -14.50
N HIS A 63 -3.88 -20.59 -13.81
CA HIS A 63 -4.37 -21.35 -12.66
C HIS A 63 -4.90 -20.44 -11.54
N MET A 64 -4.27 -19.27 -11.33
CA MET A 64 -4.75 -18.29 -10.34
C MET A 64 -6.07 -17.66 -10.79
N LEU A 65 -6.18 -17.32 -12.08
CA LEU A 65 -7.41 -16.78 -12.66
C LEU A 65 -8.57 -17.76 -12.53
N GLU A 66 -8.38 -19.02 -12.92
CA GLU A 66 -9.41 -20.06 -12.88
C GLU A 66 -9.86 -20.35 -11.45
N LYS A 67 -8.92 -20.42 -10.50
CA LYS A 67 -9.22 -20.77 -9.11
C LYS A 67 -9.79 -19.61 -8.28
N TYR A 68 -9.31 -18.38 -8.51
CA TYR A 68 -9.60 -17.23 -7.63
C TYR A 68 -10.30 -16.06 -8.32
N GLY A 69 -10.52 -16.15 -9.64
CA GLY A 69 -11.17 -15.12 -10.45
C GLY A 69 -10.27 -13.94 -10.82
N ALA A 70 -8.96 -13.99 -10.51
CA ALA A 70 -8.00 -12.96 -10.89
C ALA A 70 -6.57 -13.52 -10.94
N TYR A 71 -5.72 -12.89 -11.74
CA TYR A 71 -4.29 -13.18 -11.78
C TYR A 71 -3.58 -12.75 -10.50
N GLN A 72 -2.43 -13.37 -10.25
CA GLN A 72 -1.40 -12.84 -9.35
C GLN A 72 -0.36 -12.12 -10.20
N PHE A 73 0.01 -10.89 -9.81
CA PHE A 73 1.00 -10.10 -10.52
C PHE A 73 2.27 -9.90 -9.68
N GLN A 74 3.42 -9.89 -10.35
CA GLN A 74 4.64 -9.29 -9.84
C GLN A 74 4.86 -7.96 -10.56
N LEU A 75 5.14 -6.90 -9.81
CA LEU A 75 5.34 -5.54 -10.34
C LEU A 75 6.31 -4.76 -9.46
N HIS A 76 6.82 -3.62 -9.94
CA HIS A 76 7.59 -2.72 -9.09
C HIS A 76 6.65 -1.90 -8.21
N ARG A 77 7.01 -1.72 -6.93
CA ARG A 77 6.23 -0.94 -5.97
C ARG A 77 5.99 0.50 -6.45
N ALA A 78 7.00 1.12 -7.06
CA ALA A 78 6.90 2.47 -7.61
C ALA A 78 5.78 2.57 -8.66
N ASP A 79 5.66 1.59 -9.56
CA ASP A 79 4.67 1.64 -10.64
C ASP A 79 3.22 1.58 -10.13
N ILE A 80 2.93 0.73 -9.13
CA ILE A 80 1.59 0.66 -8.55
C ILE A 80 1.27 1.92 -7.72
N HIS A 81 2.27 2.46 -7.03
CA HIS A 81 2.14 3.71 -6.28
C HIS A 81 1.80 4.88 -7.21
N ASP A 82 2.51 5.01 -8.32
CA ASP A 82 2.25 6.02 -9.35
C ASP A 82 0.86 5.88 -9.98
N ILE A 83 0.39 4.65 -10.24
CA ILE A 83 -0.96 4.42 -10.77
C ILE A 83 -2.01 4.93 -9.79
N LEU A 84 -1.84 4.65 -8.49
CA LEU A 84 -2.79 5.07 -7.45
C LEU A 84 -2.80 6.59 -7.28
N ILE A 85 -1.63 7.24 -7.27
CA ILE A 85 -1.53 8.71 -7.20
C ILE A 85 -2.22 9.35 -8.39
N LYS A 86 -1.89 8.92 -9.61
CA LYS A 86 -2.45 9.49 -10.84
C LYS A 86 -3.97 9.31 -10.90
N ASP A 87 -4.48 8.17 -10.44
CA ASP A 87 -5.92 7.94 -10.39
C ASP A 87 -6.60 8.81 -9.33
N LEU A 88 -5.99 8.97 -8.15
CA LEU A 88 -6.49 9.85 -7.10
C LEU A 88 -6.54 11.31 -7.57
N GLU A 89 -5.45 11.85 -8.11
CA GLU A 89 -5.36 13.24 -8.58
C GLU A 89 -6.33 13.53 -9.73
N LYS A 90 -6.58 12.53 -10.59
CA LYS A 90 -7.57 12.64 -11.66
C LYS A 90 -8.99 12.83 -11.11
N HIS A 91 -9.34 12.17 -10.01
CA HIS A 91 -10.67 12.27 -9.41
C HIS A 91 -10.77 13.45 -8.43
N LEU A 92 -9.68 13.80 -7.76
CA LEU A 92 -9.61 14.86 -6.77
C LEU A 92 -8.26 15.60 -6.89
N PRO A 93 -8.21 16.67 -7.71
CA PRO A 93 -7.02 17.51 -7.83
C PRO A 93 -6.64 18.15 -6.50
N ASP A 94 -5.35 18.47 -6.33
CA ASP A 94 -4.80 19.19 -5.17
C ASP A 94 -5.11 18.55 -3.80
N CYS A 95 -5.26 17.22 -3.77
CA CYS A 95 -5.68 16.50 -2.57
C CYS A 95 -4.54 15.84 -1.79
N ILE A 96 -3.29 15.93 -2.27
CA ILE A 96 -2.11 15.34 -1.65
C ILE A 96 -1.20 16.45 -1.10
N PHE A 97 -0.90 16.39 0.18
CA PHE A 97 -0.05 17.34 0.89
C PHE A 97 1.18 16.60 1.43
N VAL A 98 2.33 16.79 0.78
CA VAL A 98 3.64 16.27 1.20
C VAL A 98 4.27 17.14 2.29
N ASP A 99 5.33 16.67 2.94
CA ASP A 99 5.99 17.37 4.07
C ASP A 99 5.03 17.65 5.25
N HIS A 100 4.13 16.70 5.52
CA HIS A 100 3.14 16.74 6.59
C HIS A 100 3.23 15.48 7.45
N GLN A 101 4.20 15.43 8.35
CA GLN A 101 4.28 14.35 9.33
C GLN A 101 3.31 14.63 10.49
N LEU A 102 2.34 13.75 10.71
CA LEU A 102 1.44 13.83 11.86
C LEU A 102 2.22 13.57 13.15
N ILE A 103 2.25 14.54 14.05
CA ILE A 103 2.95 14.44 15.34
C ILE A 103 1.99 14.31 16.53
N ASP A 104 0.76 14.79 16.39
CA ASP A 104 -0.25 14.74 17.45
C ASP A 104 -1.66 14.78 16.86
N LEU A 105 -2.62 14.17 17.56
CA LEU A 105 -4.03 14.21 17.21
C LEU A 105 -4.90 14.32 18.47
N ASP A 106 -5.93 15.14 18.39
CA ASP A 106 -6.81 15.47 19.50
C ASP A 106 -8.26 15.36 19.06
N GLN A 107 -8.96 14.36 19.60
CA GLN A 107 -10.38 14.15 19.34
C GLN A 107 -11.20 15.13 20.18
N LYS A 108 -11.91 16.03 19.49
CA LYS A 108 -12.94 16.91 20.06
C LYS A 108 -14.32 16.28 19.93
N SER A 109 -15.34 17.00 20.39
CA SER A 109 -16.74 16.54 20.39
C SER A 109 -17.26 16.10 19.02
N ASP A 110 -16.88 16.83 17.97
CA ASP A 110 -17.44 16.73 16.62
C ASP A 110 -16.36 16.76 15.52
N LYS A 111 -15.09 16.92 15.90
CA LYS A 111 -13.95 17.03 15.00
C LYS A 111 -12.74 16.29 15.56
N VAL A 112 -11.82 15.94 14.67
CA VAL A 112 -10.47 15.49 15.00
C VAL A 112 -9.50 16.57 14.55
N LYS A 113 -8.76 17.14 15.49
CA LYS A 113 -7.68 18.10 15.22
C LYS A 113 -6.38 17.33 15.01
N LEU A 114 -5.68 17.65 13.93
CA LEU A 114 -4.37 17.10 13.57
C LEU A 114 -3.31 18.19 13.67
N THR A 115 -2.18 17.85 14.28
CA THR A 115 -0.99 18.72 14.37
C THR A 115 0.16 18.08 13.63
N PHE A 116 0.80 18.84 12.73
CA PHE A 116 1.92 18.37 11.91
C PHE A 116 3.26 18.97 12.35
N ASN A 117 4.37 18.30 12.00
CA ASN A 117 5.74 18.74 12.30
C ASN A 117 6.08 20.15 11.77
N ASN A 118 5.46 20.55 10.67
CA ASN A 118 5.59 21.88 10.06
C ASN A 118 4.74 22.97 10.74
N GLN A 119 4.22 22.69 11.95
CA GLN A 119 3.33 23.55 12.75
C GLN A 119 1.97 23.84 12.13
N THR A 120 1.62 23.16 11.02
CA THR A 120 0.28 23.22 10.45
C THR A 120 -0.70 22.48 11.36
N GLU A 121 -1.90 23.04 11.49
CA GLU A 121 -3.04 22.39 12.12
C GLU A 121 -4.20 22.27 11.13
N ARG A 122 -4.96 21.17 11.20
CA ARG A 122 -6.15 20.90 10.38
C ARG A 122 -7.21 20.18 11.20
N GLU A 123 -8.48 20.42 10.90
CA GLU A 123 -9.60 19.76 11.55
C GLU A 123 -10.47 19.01 10.53
N PHE A 124 -10.92 17.82 10.89
CA PHE A 124 -11.74 16.95 10.05
C PHE A 124 -12.88 16.32 10.85
N ASP A 125 -13.97 15.96 10.18
CA ASP A 125 -15.07 15.20 10.81
C ASP A 125 -14.63 13.77 11.20
N PHE A 126 -13.76 13.16 10.39
CA PHE A 126 -13.15 11.87 10.66
C PHE A 126 -11.78 11.76 9.98
N ILE A 127 -10.98 10.81 10.42
CA ILE A 127 -9.65 10.52 9.85
C ILE A 127 -9.50 9.02 9.56
N ILE A 128 -8.63 8.70 8.60
CA ILE A 128 -8.18 7.33 8.33
C ILE A 128 -6.69 7.27 8.60
N GLY A 129 -6.27 6.48 9.59
CA GLY A 129 -4.86 6.22 9.88
C GLY A 129 -4.27 5.18 8.94
N ALA A 130 -3.56 5.64 7.91
CA ALA A 130 -2.82 4.80 6.95
C ALA A 130 -1.31 5.08 6.97
N ASP A 131 -0.77 5.48 8.13
CA ASP A 131 0.58 5.99 8.39
C ASP A 131 1.61 4.89 8.74
N GLY A 132 1.39 3.68 8.22
CA GLY A 132 2.39 2.61 8.21
C GLY A 132 2.69 1.96 9.57
N THR A 133 3.80 1.22 9.62
CA THR A 133 4.15 0.36 10.77
C THR A 133 4.44 1.16 12.05
N ARG A 134 4.92 2.40 11.94
CA ARG A 134 5.23 3.31 13.06
C ARG A 134 4.13 4.33 13.35
N SER A 135 2.89 4.01 12.98
CA SER A 135 1.69 4.85 13.06
C SER A 135 1.56 5.71 14.33
N THR A 136 1.44 7.02 14.14
CA THR A 136 1.04 8.01 15.15
C THR A 136 -0.45 7.85 15.49
N VAL A 137 -1.30 7.55 14.50
CA VAL A 137 -2.73 7.35 14.73
C VAL A 137 -2.99 6.18 15.67
N ARG A 138 -2.35 5.03 15.41
CA ARG A 138 -2.46 3.83 16.25
C ARG A 138 -2.02 4.12 17.69
N LYS A 139 -0.90 4.82 17.86
CA LYS A 139 -0.37 5.19 19.19
C LYS A 139 -1.33 6.09 19.97
N SER A 140 -2.01 7.00 19.29
CA SER A 140 -2.93 7.94 19.95
C SER A 140 -4.20 7.25 20.44
N ILE A 141 -4.64 6.19 19.77
CA ILE A 141 -5.85 5.43 20.13
C ILE A 141 -5.55 4.36 21.19
N PHE A 142 -4.44 3.62 21.05
CA PHE A 142 -4.16 2.44 21.85
C PHE A 142 -2.97 2.58 22.81
N GLY A 143 -2.27 3.72 22.78
CA GLY A 143 -1.00 3.91 23.49
C GLY A 143 0.20 3.36 22.71
N THR A 144 1.37 3.47 23.31
CA THR A 144 2.62 2.92 22.74
C THR A 144 2.57 1.40 22.70
N ASP A 145 2.80 0.86 21.52
CA ASP A 145 2.97 -0.57 21.26
C ASP A 145 4.38 -0.80 20.69
N GLU A 146 5.12 -1.76 21.25
CA GLU A 146 6.48 -2.07 20.83
C GLU A 146 6.45 -3.02 19.63
N ALA A 147 7.32 -2.77 18.64
CA ALA A 147 7.39 -3.65 17.49
C ALA A 147 7.97 -5.01 17.91
N GLU A 148 7.21 -6.09 17.68
CA GLU A 148 7.74 -7.44 17.78
C GLU A 148 8.56 -7.75 16.51
N PHE A 149 9.88 -7.86 16.67
CA PHE A 149 10.79 -8.24 15.59
C PHE A 149 10.87 -9.76 15.49
N SER A 150 10.83 -10.30 14.27
CA SER A 150 10.86 -11.75 14.02
C SER A 150 12.23 -12.42 14.25
N GLY A 151 13.24 -11.67 14.71
CA GLY A 151 14.64 -12.11 14.79
C GLY A 151 15.45 -11.79 13.54
#